data_AF-J7F8C9-F1
#
_entry.id   AF-J7F8C9-F1
#
_cell.length_a   1.000
_cell.length_b   1.000
_cell.length_c   1.000
_cell.angle_alpha   90.00
_cell.angle_beta   90.00
_cell.angle_gamma   90.00
#
_symmetry.space_group_name_H-M   'P 1'
#
loop_
_entity.id
_entity.type
_entity.pdbx_description
1 polymer ?
#
loop_
_entity_poly.entity_id
_entity_poly.type
_entity_poly.pdbx_seq_one_letter_code
_entity_poly.pdbx_strand_id
1 'polypeptide(L)'
;PFSMTLLGWIFVRHVFAPYLPVGQLDSYIAGLILLAAAPCTAMVFVWSRLTNGHPLFTLSQVALNDTIMVFAFAPIVALLLGLSSIVVPWDTLVTSVVLYIVIPVILAQLLRSALLRKGPAAFDEALARIGPWSIAALLVTLVLLFAFQGQAILQQPLVIAMLAVPILIQVLLNSALAYWLNRR
;
A
#
# COMPACT_ATOMS: atom_id res chain seq x y z
N PRO A 1 1.97 -9.59 -2.07
CA PRO A 1 2.97 -9.56 -3.17
C PRO A 1 3.09 -10.85 -4.01
N PHE A 2 3.38 -12.02 -3.44
CA PHE A 2 3.70 -13.24 -4.24
C PHE A 2 2.57 -13.73 -5.15
N SER A 3 1.33 -13.73 -4.67
CA SER A 3 0.16 -14.04 -5.52
C SER A 3 0.00 -13.01 -6.64
N MET A 4 0.42 -11.76 -6.43
CA MET A 4 0.41 -10.74 -7.48
C MET A 4 1.48 -11.01 -8.52
N THR A 5 2.67 -11.46 -8.12
CA THR A 5 3.73 -11.83 -9.05
C THR A 5 3.23 -12.91 -10.00
N LEU A 6 2.56 -13.94 -9.46
CA LEU A 6 1.96 -14.99 -10.27
C LEU A 6 0.84 -14.46 -11.18
N LEU A 7 -0.11 -13.69 -10.64
CA LEU A 7 -1.21 -13.12 -11.43
C LEU A 7 -0.70 -12.15 -12.50
N GLY A 8 0.29 -11.32 -12.19
CA GLY A 8 0.96 -10.43 -13.14
C GLY A 8 1.63 -11.24 -14.25
N TRP A 9 2.35 -12.30 -13.92
CA TRP A 9 2.97 -13.17 -14.93
C TRP A 9 1.94 -13.85 -15.86
N ILE A 10 0.82 -14.34 -15.31
CA ILE A 10 -0.26 -14.95 -16.09
C ILE A 10 -0.96 -13.88 -16.95
N PHE A 11 -1.52 -12.85 -16.34
CA PHE A 11 -2.38 -11.89 -17.03
C PHE A 11 -1.60 -10.94 -17.91
N VAL A 12 -0.47 -10.37 -17.44
CA VAL A 12 0.30 -9.39 -18.23
C VAL A 12 1.16 -10.08 -19.28
N ARG A 13 1.81 -11.20 -18.95
CA ARG A 13 2.79 -11.85 -19.86
C ARG A 13 2.17 -12.87 -20.81
N HIS A 14 1.01 -13.46 -20.49
CA HIS A 14 0.37 -14.47 -21.34
C HIS A 14 -0.97 -14.01 -21.90
N VAL A 15 -1.88 -13.52 -21.06
CA VAL A 15 -3.26 -13.21 -21.50
C VAL A 15 -3.33 -11.89 -22.28
N PHE A 16 -2.72 -10.83 -21.75
CA PHE A 16 -2.82 -9.48 -22.28
C PHE A 16 -1.59 -9.03 -23.06
N ALA A 17 -0.54 -9.85 -23.14
CA ALA A 17 0.70 -9.50 -23.84
C ALA A 17 0.50 -8.98 -25.29
N PRO A 18 -0.44 -9.50 -26.10
CA PRO A 18 -0.67 -8.98 -27.46
C PRO A 18 -1.32 -7.59 -27.49
N TYR A 19 -2.01 -7.20 -26.42
CA TYR A 19 -2.80 -5.98 -26.33
C TYR A 19 -2.09 -4.86 -25.56
N LEU A 20 -0.92 -5.16 -25.01
CA LEU A 20 -0.12 -4.22 -24.22
C LEU A 20 1.06 -3.69 -25.04
N PRO A 21 1.50 -2.43 -24.80
CA PRO A 21 2.66 -1.86 -25.47
C PRO A 21 3.92 -2.74 -25.32
N VAL A 22 4.53 -3.08 -26.45
CA VAL A 22 5.76 -3.88 -26.50
C VAL A 22 6.87 -3.13 -25.76
N GLY A 23 7.47 -3.77 -24.75
CA GLY A 23 8.54 -3.18 -23.92
C GLY A 23 8.10 -2.60 -22.57
N GLN A 24 6.80 -2.54 -22.26
CA GLN A 24 6.31 -2.05 -20.96
C GLN A 24 5.80 -3.14 -20.01
N LEU A 25 5.74 -4.41 -20.47
CA LEU A 25 5.22 -5.54 -19.70
C LEU A 25 5.92 -5.71 -18.35
N ASP A 26 7.26 -5.64 -18.34
CA ASP A 26 8.04 -5.82 -17.12
C ASP A 26 7.81 -4.64 -16.14
N SER A 27 7.64 -3.42 -16.66
CA SER A 27 7.27 -2.25 -15.86
C SER A 27 5.87 -2.37 -15.25
N TYR A 28 4.89 -2.89 -15.99
CA TYR A 28 3.55 -3.14 -15.45
C TYR A 28 3.54 -4.24 -14.39
N ILE A 29 4.27 -5.34 -14.61
CA ILE A 29 4.42 -6.40 -13.61
C ILE A 29 5.10 -5.85 -12.36
N ALA A 30 6.17 -5.08 -12.50
CA ALA A 30 6.84 -4.42 -11.38
C ALA A 30 5.88 -3.49 -10.62
N GLY A 31 5.09 -2.68 -11.33
CA GLY A 31 4.06 -1.82 -10.75
C GLY A 31 3.00 -2.60 -9.96
N LEU A 32 2.49 -3.71 -10.51
CA LEU A 32 1.54 -4.58 -9.81
C LEU A 32 2.14 -5.20 -8.54
N ILE A 33 3.38 -5.67 -8.61
CA ILE A 33 4.07 -6.25 -7.45
C ILE A 33 4.28 -5.20 -6.36
N LEU A 34 4.74 -4.00 -6.73
CA LEU A 34 4.91 -2.87 -5.81
C LEU A 34 3.59 -2.48 -5.16
N LEU A 35 2.51 -2.39 -5.93
CA LEU A 35 1.16 -2.13 -5.41
C LEU A 35 0.71 -3.20 -4.41
N ALA A 36 0.97 -4.48 -4.69
CA ALA A 36 0.62 -5.59 -3.82
C ALA A 36 1.57 -5.81 -2.63
N ALA A 37 2.70 -5.12 -2.61
CA ALA A 37 3.64 -5.09 -1.50
C ALA A 37 3.39 -3.86 -0.60
N ALA A 38 2.80 -2.81 -1.15
CA ALA A 38 2.46 -1.60 -0.40
C ALA A 38 1.37 -1.90 0.64
N PRO A 39 1.60 -1.55 1.91
CA PRO A 39 0.60 -1.72 2.95
C PRO A 39 -0.48 -0.64 2.87
N CYS A 40 -1.65 -0.96 3.38
CA CYS A 40 -2.75 -0.02 3.52
C CYS A 40 -3.09 0.12 5.00
N THR A 41 -2.80 1.29 5.58
CA THR A 41 -2.88 1.50 7.04
C THR A 41 -4.07 2.36 7.44
N ALA A 42 -4.22 3.53 6.81
CA ALA A 42 -5.26 4.50 7.18
C ALA A 42 -6.66 4.10 6.71
N MET A 43 -6.79 3.66 5.47
CA MET A 43 -8.11 3.41 4.86
C MET A 43 -8.83 2.23 5.51
N VAL A 44 -8.09 1.21 5.96
CA VAL A 44 -8.66 0.00 6.59
C VAL A 44 -9.45 0.35 7.86
N PHE A 45 -9.03 1.36 8.63
CA PHE A 45 -9.79 1.82 9.80
C PHE A 45 -11.12 2.45 9.42
N VAL A 46 -11.17 3.21 8.32
CA VAL A 46 -12.42 3.81 7.82
C VAL A 46 -13.37 2.71 7.38
N TRP A 47 -12.90 1.76 6.56
CA TRP A 47 -13.71 0.62 6.12
C TRP A 47 -14.21 -0.24 7.27
N SER A 48 -13.35 -0.53 8.25
CA SER A 48 -13.71 -1.29 9.45
C SER A 48 -14.82 -0.59 10.24
N ARG A 49 -14.75 0.74 10.41
CA ARG A 49 -15.85 1.49 11.05
C ARG A 49 -17.15 1.44 10.25
N LEU A 50 -17.09 1.56 8.92
CA LEU A 50 -18.27 1.51 8.05
C LEU A 50 -18.96 0.14 8.07
N THR A 51 -18.22 -0.94 8.28
CA THR A 51 -18.75 -2.31 8.35
C THR A 51 -19.03 -2.80 9.77
N ASN A 52 -18.93 -1.94 10.79
CA ASN A 52 -19.02 -2.31 12.22
C ASN A 52 -17.99 -3.39 12.63
N GLY A 53 -16.80 -3.37 12.04
CA GLY A 53 -15.69 -4.25 12.37
C GLY A 53 -15.07 -3.98 13.75
N HIS A 54 -14.32 -4.94 14.28
CA HIS A 54 -13.71 -4.86 15.61
C HIS A 54 -12.44 -3.98 15.60
N PRO A 55 -12.44 -2.78 16.20
CA PRO A 55 -11.36 -1.80 16.03
C PRO A 55 -10.00 -2.29 16.54
N LEU A 56 -9.98 -3.02 17.65
CA LEU A 56 -8.73 -3.55 18.23
C LEU A 56 -8.12 -4.66 17.38
N PHE A 57 -8.95 -5.43 16.66
CA PHE A 57 -8.46 -6.48 15.77
C PHE A 57 -7.90 -5.86 14.48
N THR A 58 -8.58 -4.85 13.95
CA THR A 58 -8.04 -4.04 12.85
C THR A 58 -6.72 -3.39 13.25
N LEU A 59 -6.64 -2.82 14.46
CA LEU A 59 -5.42 -2.19 14.94
C LEU A 59 -4.26 -3.16 15.09
N SER A 60 -4.48 -4.37 15.63
CA SER A 60 -3.41 -5.36 15.77
C SER A 60 -2.92 -5.86 14.40
N GLN A 61 -3.83 -6.07 13.44
CA GLN A 61 -3.49 -6.46 12.06
C GLN A 61 -2.65 -5.38 11.36
N VAL A 62 -3.06 -4.12 11.45
CA VAL A 62 -2.32 -2.99 10.86
C VAL A 62 -0.95 -2.84 11.53
N ALA A 63 -0.87 -2.92 12.85
CA ALA A 63 0.40 -2.82 13.57
C ALA A 63 1.39 -3.94 13.21
N LEU A 64 0.90 -5.18 13.07
CA LEU A 64 1.71 -6.31 12.63
C LEU A 64 2.17 -6.13 11.18
N ASN A 65 1.29 -5.67 10.30
CA ASN A 65 1.61 -5.39 8.90
C ASN A 65 2.70 -4.30 8.77
N ASP A 66 2.55 -3.19 9.50
CA ASP A 66 3.53 -2.09 9.51
C ASP A 66 4.87 -2.52 10.07
N THR A 67 4.87 -3.34 11.12
CA THR A 67 6.11 -3.89 11.69
C THR A 67 6.83 -4.77 10.67
N ILE A 68 6.10 -5.66 10.00
CA ILE A 68 6.67 -6.49 8.93
C ILE A 68 7.19 -5.59 7.80
N MET A 69 6.48 -4.53 7.42
CA MET A 69 6.91 -3.62 6.36
C MET A 69 8.29 -3.01 6.65
N VAL A 70 8.52 -2.47 7.85
CA VAL A 70 9.78 -1.79 8.21
C VAL A 70 11.00 -2.68 7.93
N PHE A 71 10.90 -3.99 8.21
CA PHE A 71 12.01 -4.92 8.06
C PHE A 71 11.99 -5.69 6.74
N ALA A 72 10.81 -6.05 6.23
CA ALA A 72 10.66 -6.99 5.12
C ALA A 72 10.33 -6.31 3.79
N PHE A 73 9.85 -5.06 3.77
CA PHE A 73 9.47 -4.39 2.51
C PHE A 73 10.66 -4.23 1.56
N ALA A 74 11.76 -3.62 2.01
CA ALA A 74 12.94 -3.44 1.17
C ALA A 74 13.54 -4.79 0.70
N PRO A 75 13.74 -5.81 1.55
CA PRO A 75 14.20 -7.13 1.11
C PRO A 75 13.26 -7.82 0.13
N ILE A 76 11.94 -7.81 0.38
CA ILE A 76 10.95 -8.48 -0.49
C ILE A 76 10.90 -7.80 -1.85
N VAL A 77 10.88 -6.46 -1.88
CA VAL A 77 10.88 -5.70 -3.14
C VAL A 77 12.17 -5.92 -3.90
N ALA A 78 13.32 -5.92 -3.24
CA ALA A 78 14.61 -6.18 -3.88
C ALA A 78 14.67 -7.60 -4.49
N LEU A 79 14.19 -8.62 -3.76
CA LEU A 79 14.10 -9.98 -4.26
C LEU A 79 13.17 -10.07 -5.48
N LEU A 80 11.98 -9.50 -5.39
CA LEU A 80 10.97 -9.60 -6.45
C LEU A 80 11.31 -8.78 -7.70
N LEU A 81 11.97 -7.63 -7.56
CA LEU A 81 12.43 -6.82 -8.70
C LEU A 81 13.72 -7.37 -9.31
N GLY A 82 14.62 -7.93 -8.50
CA GLY A 82 15.83 -8.61 -8.97
C GLY A 82 15.50 -9.83 -9.85
N LEU A 83 14.43 -10.56 -9.53
CA LEU A 83 13.91 -11.66 -10.36
C LEU A 83 13.35 -11.18 -11.72
N SER A 84 13.00 -9.91 -11.85
CA SER A 84 12.53 -9.28 -13.09
C SER A 84 13.65 -8.59 -13.88
N SER A 85 14.93 -8.82 -13.53
CA SER A 85 16.12 -8.24 -14.19
C SER A 85 16.20 -6.70 -14.19
N ILE A 86 15.47 -6.05 -13.29
CA ILE A 86 15.52 -4.59 -13.11
C ILE A 86 16.62 -4.28 -12.09
N VAL A 87 17.56 -3.39 -12.46
CA VAL A 87 18.60 -2.91 -11.55
C VAL A 87 17.94 -2.18 -10.38
N VAL A 88 18.09 -2.73 -9.18
CA VAL A 88 17.49 -2.18 -7.96
C VAL A 88 18.39 -1.06 -7.42
N PRO A 89 17.93 0.20 -7.36
CA PRO A 89 18.71 1.31 -6.81
C PRO A 89 18.65 1.27 -5.27
N TRP A 90 19.57 0.51 -4.66
CA TRP A 90 19.63 0.29 -3.21
C TRP A 90 19.74 1.59 -2.41
N ASP A 91 20.55 2.54 -2.90
CA ASP A 91 20.71 3.85 -2.24
C ASP A 91 19.38 4.60 -2.15
N THR A 92 18.60 4.58 -3.24
CA THR A 92 17.28 5.24 -3.29
C THR A 92 16.26 4.53 -2.42
N LEU A 93 16.25 3.19 -2.40
CA LEU A 93 15.33 2.42 -1.57
C LEU A 93 15.61 2.62 -0.07
N VAL A 94 16.87 2.53 0.35
CA VAL A 94 17.27 2.73 1.75
C VAL A 94 16.96 4.18 2.17
N THR A 95 17.33 5.16 1.34
CA THR A 95 17.01 6.57 1.61
C THR A 95 15.52 6.79 1.74
N SER A 96 14.71 6.19 0.86
CA SER A 96 13.24 6.29 0.91
C SER A 96 12.67 5.65 2.18
N VAL A 97 13.15 4.48 2.59
CA VAL A 97 12.72 3.82 3.84
C VAL A 97 13.07 4.68 5.05
N VAL A 98 14.30 5.18 5.12
CA VAL A 98 14.72 6.03 6.24
C VAL A 98 13.88 7.31 6.31
N LEU A 99 13.72 7.99 5.19
CA LEU A 99 13.07 9.30 5.11
C LEU A 99 11.55 9.20 5.28
N TYR A 100 10.88 8.25 4.64
CA TYR A 100 9.43 8.15 4.63
C TYR A 100 8.86 7.21 5.71
N ILE A 101 9.67 6.34 6.32
CA ILE A 101 9.20 5.39 7.34
C ILE A 101 9.88 5.65 8.68
N VAL A 102 11.21 5.54 8.75
CA VAL A 102 11.95 5.57 10.03
C VAL A 102 11.83 6.92 10.73
N ILE A 103 12.08 8.03 10.02
CA ILE A 103 12.02 9.38 10.60
C ILE A 103 10.60 9.71 11.12
N PRO A 104 9.52 9.54 10.33
CA PRO A 104 8.16 9.78 10.82
C PRO A 104 7.78 8.94 12.04
N VAL A 105 8.19 7.67 12.08
CA VAL A 105 7.92 6.78 13.23
C VAL A 105 8.62 7.29 14.49
N ILE A 106 9.90 7.69 14.41
CA ILE A 106 10.64 8.25 15.54
C ILE A 106 9.95 9.52 16.05
N LEU A 107 9.60 10.45 15.15
CA LEU A 107 8.91 11.69 15.52
C LEU A 107 7.55 11.42 16.17
N ALA A 108 6.76 10.50 15.61
CA ALA A 108 5.47 10.10 16.16
C ALA A 108 5.60 9.51 17.57
N GLN A 109 6.62 8.68 17.81
CA GLN A 109 6.85 8.07 19.12
C GLN A 109 7.33 9.10 20.16
N LEU A 110 8.21 10.04 19.77
CA LEU A 110 8.63 11.14 20.65
C LEU A 110 7.45 12.03 21.04
N LEU A 111 6.61 12.40 20.07
CA LEU A 111 5.38 13.18 20.32
C LEU A 111 4.43 12.42 21.24
N ARG A 112 4.17 11.14 20.95
CA ARG A 112 3.30 10.29 21.78
C ARG A 112 3.80 10.22 23.22
N SER A 113 5.09 9.95 23.43
CA SER A 113 5.68 9.91 24.77
C SER A 113 5.57 11.26 25.49
N ALA A 114 5.80 12.37 24.80
CA ALA A 114 5.67 13.70 25.38
C ALA A 114 4.23 14.06 25.77
N LEU A 115 3.24 13.66 24.97
CA LEU A 115 1.82 13.92 25.25
C LEU A 115 1.30 13.02 26.36
N LEU A 116 1.66 11.73 26.39
CA LEU A 116 1.24 10.83 27.46
C LEU A 116 1.81 11.23 28.83
N ARG A 117 2.99 11.86 28.88
CA ARG A 117 3.52 12.47 30.11
C ARG A 117 2.64 13.61 30.65
N LYS A 118 1.87 14.29 29.80
CA LYS A 118 0.91 15.33 30.18
C LYS A 118 -0.46 14.76 30.58
N GLY A 119 -0.63 13.45 30.50
CA GLY A 119 -1.86 12.73 30.81
C GLY A 119 -2.64 12.29 29.56
N PRO A 120 -3.50 11.27 29.69
CA PRO A 120 -4.25 10.69 28.57
C PRO A 120 -5.18 11.70 27.88
N ALA A 121 -5.79 12.61 28.62
CA ALA A 121 -6.65 13.65 28.05
C ALA A 121 -5.92 14.58 27.05
N ALA A 122 -4.65 14.92 27.32
CA ALA A 122 -3.84 15.73 26.43
C ALA A 122 -3.49 14.99 25.13
N PHE A 123 -3.35 13.66 25.20
CA PHE A 123 -3.15 12.82 24.02
C PHE A 123 -4.43 12.75 23.16
N ASP A 124 -5.57 12.51 23.78
CA ASP A 124 -6.86 12.41 23.08
C ASP A 124 -7.25 13.73 22.41
N GLU A 125 -7.04 14.87 23.08
CA GLU A 125 -7.30 16.19 22.50
C GLU A 125 -6.42 16.46 21.28
N ALA A 126 -5.13 16.14 21.35
CA ALA A 126 -4.23 16.29 20.20
C ALA A 126 -4.63 15.37 19.04
N LEU A 127 -5.03 14.13 19.32
CA LEU A 127 -5.49 13.19 18.31
C LEU A 127 -6.73 13.72 17.58
N ALA A 128 -7.69 14.28 18.33
CA ALA A 128 -8.90 14.88 17.79
C ALA A 128 -8.60 16.10 16.90
N ARG A 129 -7.60 16.92 17.27
CA ARG A 129 -7.16 18.08 16.47
C ARG A 129 -6.42 17.69 15.20
N ILE A 130 -5.59 16.63 15.23
CA ILE A 130 -4.77 16.20 14.08
C ILE A 130 -5.59 15.38 13.07
N GLY A 131 -6.61 14.66 13.51
CA GLY A 131 -7.44 13.78 12.67
C GLY A 131 -7.92 14.43 11.35
N PRO A 132 -8.57 15.62 11.38
CA PRO A 132 -9.02 16.31 10.17
C PRO A 132 -7.88 16.67 9.21
N TRP A 133 -6.72 17.07 9.73
CA TRP A 133 -5.54 17.40 8.90
C TRP A 133 -4.99 16.19 8.17
N SER A 134 -5.00 15.01 8.82
CA SER A 134 -4.61 13.75 8.18
C SER A 134 -5.52 13.42 7.00
N ILE A 135 -6.84 13.52 7.19
CA ILE A 135 -7.81 13.29 6.11
C ILE A 135 -7.64 14.31 4.99
N ALA A 136 -7.47 15.59 5.32
CA ALA A 136 -7.24 16.63 4.32
C ALA A 136 -5.96 16.37 3.50
N ALA A 137 -4.85 15.98 4.14
CA ALA A 137 -3.60 15.64 3.46
C ALA A 137 -3.75 14.42 2.53
N LEU A 138 -4.48 13.38 2.97
CA LEU A 138 -4.79 12.21 2.13
C LEU A 138 -5.62 12.61 0.90
N LEU A 139 -6.67 13.43 1.08
CA LEU A 139 -7.52 13.89 -0.01
C LEU A 139 -6.76 14.80 -0.99
N VAL A 140 -5.93 15.71 -0.47
CA VAL A 140 -5.05 16.55 -1.31
C VAL A 140 -4.10 15.66 -2.11
N THR A 141 -3.49 14.66 -1.49
CA THR A 141 -2.60 13.71 -2.19
C THR A 141 -3.34 12.95 -3.29
N LEU A 142 -4.58 12.52 -3.02
CA LEU A 142 -5.43 11.87 -4.02
C LEU A 142 -5.70 12.81 -5.21
N VAL A 143 -6.13 14.05 -4.94
CA VAL A 143 -6.39 15.05 -5.99
C VAL A 143 -5.13 15.31 -6.82
N LEU A 144 -3.98 15.47 -6.17
CA LEU A 144 -2.70 15.69 -6.86
C LEU A 144 -2.30 14.49 -7.73
N LEU A 145 -2.46 13.26 -7.23
CA LEU A 145 -2.17 12.05 -7.99
C LEU A 145 -3.04 11.97 -9.26
N PHE A 146 -4.34 12.23 -9.14
CA PHE A 146 -5.24 12.25 -10.31
C PHE A 146 -4.95 13.41 -11.26
N ALA A 147 -4.58 14.59 -10.74
CA ALA A 147 -4.21 15.73 -11.56
C ALA A 147 -2.94 15.45 -12.38
N PHE A 148 -1.91 14.87 -11.76
CA PHE A 148 -0.66 14.53 -12.45
C PHE A 148 -0.78 13.33 -13.39
N GLN A 149 -1.63 12.34 -13.06
CA GLN A 149 -1.82 11.14 -13.88
C GLN A 149 -2.98 11.25 -14.88
N GLY A 150 -3.71 12.38 -14.91
CA GLY A 150 -4.92 12.54 -15.71
C GLY A 150 -4.73 12.28 -17.21
N GLN A 151 -3.62 12.74 -17.79
CA GLN A 151 -3.32 12.47 -19.20
C GLN A 151 -3.13 10.98 -19.48
N ALA A 152 -2.39 10.27 -18.62
CA ALA A 152 -2.19 8.83 -18.76
C ALA A 152 -3.51 8.05 -18.64
N ILE A 153 -4.39 8.47 -17.72
CA ILE A 153 -5.73 7.88 -17.54
C ILE A 153 -6.56 8.01 -18.82
N LEU A 154 -6.54 9.17 -19.47
CA LEU A 154 -7.30 9.42 -20.70
C LEU A 154 -6.72 8.71 -21.92
N GLN A 155 -5.39 8.59 -22.00
CA GLN A 155 -4.73 7.99 -23.16
C GLN A 155 -4.72 6.46 -23.13
N GLN A 156 -4.72 5.83 -21.95
CA GLN A 156 -4.55 4.37 -21.81
C GLN A 156 -5.67 3.68 -21.01
N PRO A 157 -6.97 3.94 -21.28
CA PRO A 157 -8.07 3.38 -20.49
C PRO A 157 -8.14 1.86 -20.59
N LEU A 158 -7.85 1.29 -21.76
CA LEU A 158 -7.86 -0.17 -21.98
C LEU A 158 -6.76 -0.87 -21.20
N VAL A 159 -5.56 -0.29 -21.13
CA VAL A 159 -4.44 -0.84 -20.34
C VAL A 159 -4.82 -0.86 -18.86
N ILE A 160 -5.39 0.23 -18.35
CA ILE A 160 -5.85 0.31 -16.95
C ILE A 160 -6.91 -0.76 -16.68
N ALA A 161 -7.88 -0.94 -17.56
CA ALA A 161 -8.90 -1.97 -17.42
C ALA A 161 -8.30 -3.39 -17.39
N MET A 162 -7.32 -3.67 -18.27
CA MET A 162 -6.61 -4.96 -18.28
C MET A 162 -5.83 -5.19 -16.97
N LEU A 163 -5.12 -4.19 -16.47
CA LEU A 163 -4.37 -4.28 -15.21
C LEU A 163 -5.30 -4.36 -13.99
N ALA A 164 -6.51 -3.81 -14.07
CA ALA A 164 -7.52 -3.93 -13.01
C ALA A 164 -7.99 -5.38 -12.81
N VAL A 165 -7.98 -6.23 -13.84
CA VAL A 165 -8.41 -7.63 -13.74
C VAL A 165 -7.60 -8.44 -12.71
N PRO A 166 -6.25 -8.56 -12.82
CA PRO A 166 -5.47 -9.29 -11.82
C PRO A 166 -5.57 -8.65 -10.42
N ILE A 167 -5.70 -7.33 -10.34
CA ILE A 167 -5.89 -6.62 -9.06
C ILE A 167 -7.21 -7.05 -8.40
N LEU A 168 -8.31 -7.03 -9.14
CA LEU A 168 -9.62 -7.44 -8.61
C LEU A 168 -9.63 -8.90 -8.18
N ILE A 169 -9.07 -9.79 -9.00
CA ILE A 169 -8.96 -11.22 -8.68
C ILE A 169 -8.18 -11.40 -7.37
N GLN A 170 -7.04 -10.72 -7.23
CA GLN A 170 -6.25 -10.80 -6.02
C GLN A 170 -7.01 -10.29 -4.79
N VAL A 171 -7.62 -9.11 -4.88
CA VAL A 171 -8.33 -8.49 -3.76
C VAL A 171 -9.48 -9.37 -3.30
N LEU A 172 -10.27 -9.90 -4.24
CA LEU A 172 -11.37 -10.81 -3.92
C LEU A 172 -10.88 -12.12 -3.32
N LEU A 173 -9.82 -12.72 -3.88
CA LEU A 173 -9.25 -13.97 -3.37
C LEU A 173 -8.72 -13.80 -1.94
N ASN A 174 -7.92 -12.77 -1.70
CA ASN A 174 -7.37 -12.50 -0.37
C ASN A 174 -8.47 -12.20 0.65
N SER A 175 -9.46 -11.39 0.26
CA SER A 175 -10.57 -11.01 1.16
C SER A 175 -11.48 -12.21 1.47
N ALA A 176 -11.80 -13.03 0.47
CA ALA A 176 -12.60 -14.24 0.66
C ALA A 176 -11.87 -15.28 1.51
N LEU A 177 -10.57 -15.48 1.29
CA LEU A 177 -9.75 -16.38 2.10
C LEU A 177 -9.69 -15.92 3.56
N ALA A 178 -9.41 -14.63 3.79
CA ALA A 178 -9.37 -14.06 5.14
C ALA A 178 -10.73 -14.17 5.85
N TYR A 179 -11.82 -13.88 5.14
CA TYR A 179 -13.17 -14.04 5.68
C TYR A 179 -13.48 -15.49 6.04
N TRP A 180 -13.13 -16.45 5.17
CA TRP A 180 -13.36 -17.87 5.42
C TRP A 180 -12.53 -18.39 6.59
N LEU A 181 -11.25 -18.00 6.70
CA LEU A 181 -10.39 -18.38 7.81
C LEU A 181 -10.86 -17.80 9.15
N ASN A 182 -11.35 -16.56 9.18
CA ASN A 182 -11.86 -15.92 10.40
C ASN A 182 -13.27 -16.39 10.82
N ARG A 183 -14.00 -17.08 9.93
CA ARG A 183 -15.31 -17.65 10.25
C ARG A 183 -15.20 -19.01 10.94
N ARG A 184 -14.03 -19.63 10.92
CA ARG A 184 -13.70 -20.86 11.65
C ARG A 184 -13.16 -20.52 13.02
#